data_AF-A0A099WC40-F1
#
_entry.id   AF-A0A099WC40-F1
#
_cell.length_a   1.000
_cell.length_b   1.000
_cell.length_c   1.000
_cell.angle_alpha   90.00
_cell.angle_beta   90.00
_cell.angle_gamma   90.00
#
_symmetry.space_group_name_H-M   'P 1'
#
loop_
_entity.id
_entity.type
_entity.pdbx_description
1 polymer ?
#
loop_
_entity_poly.entity_id
_entity_poly.type
_entity_poly.pdbx_seq_one_letter_code
_entity_poly.pdbx_strand_id
1 'polypeptide(L)'
;MRENKFQKFITAFISGVVMLSIPLLTAYASVSQNVNIKFQHEVVNGAKNGKYHKLKKGYANLQLIVSAEGKVATPVTITLKKERFGFDSSYGTRTFIPGKSYTGKTTTHQYYIDGDSSKYYLIANKDNRYYWITANGTLKNK
;
A
#
# COMPACT_ATOMS: atom_id res chain seq x y z
N MET A 1 52.44 20.94 26.70
CA MET A 1 51.41 20.88 25.64
C MET A 1 50.99 19.43 25.45
N ARG A 2 50.09 18.90 26.29
CA ARG A 2 48.69 18.55 25.96
C ARG A 2 48.24 18.94 24.55
N GLU A 3 47.89 17.92 23.76
CA GLU A 3 47.02 17.83 22.55
C GLU A 3 47.45 16.52 21.83
N ASN A 4 46.64 15.53 21.43
CA ASN A 4 45.20 15.30 21.37
C ASN A 4 44.95 13.78 21.49
N LYS A 5 44.31 13.35 22.58
CA LYS A 5 43.81 11.96 22.76
C LYS A 5 42.44 11.80 22.08
N PHE A 6 42.41 11.77 20.75
CA PHE A 6 41.14 11.58 20.01
C PHE A 6 41.27 10.66 18.77
N GLN A 7 42.14 9.65 18.83
CA GLN A 7 42.27 8.63 17.76
C GLN A 7 42.11 7.19 18.26
N LYS A 8 41.15 6.98 19.14
CA LYS A 8 40.68 5.62 19.45
C LYS A 8 39.17 5.69 19.49
N PHE A 9 38.49 5.32 18.40
CA PHE A 9 37.25 4.55 18.45
C PHE A 9 36.79 4.19 17.02
N ILE A 10 36.82 2.88 16.76
CA ILE A 10 35.97 2.12 15.82
C ILE A 10 36.47 2.00 14.37
N THR A 11 37.63 1.36 14.27
CA THR A 11 37.96 0.43 13.17
C THR A 11 37.21 -0.88 13.43
N ALA A 12 36.09 -1.15 12.73
CA ALA A 12 35.54 -2.51 12.55
C ALA A 12 34.29 -2.48 11.66
N PHE A 13 34.43 -2.79 10.36
CA PHE A 13 33.67 -3.84 9.64
C PHE A 13 33.95 -3.74 8.13
N ILE A 14 35.10 -4.25 7.70
CA ILE A 14 35.32 -4.65 6.29
C ILE A 14 35.84 -6.08 6.31
N SER A 15 34.91 -7.01 6.07
CA SER A 15 35.10 -8.40 5.61
C SER A 15 33.69 -8.99 5.54
N GLY A 16 33.04 -9.15 4.39
CA GLY A 16 33.51 -9.73 3.16
C GLY A 16 32.91 -11.14 3.06
N VAL A 17 31.75 -11.30 2.40
CA VAL A 17 31.24 -12.63 1.96
C VAL A 17 30.42 -12.46 0.67
N VAL A 18 31.05 -12.84 -0.44
CA VAL A 18 30.51 -13.62 -1.58
C VAL A 18 29.52 -12.95 -2.55
N MET A 19 30.01 -12.81 -3.79
CA MET A 19 29.26 -12.78 -5.04
C MET A 19 28.16 -13.84 -5.08
N LEU A 20 26.92 -13.42 -5.35
CA LEU A 20 25.97 -14.22 -6.09
C LEU A 20 25.18 -13.30 -7.03
N SER A 21 25.80 -13.00 -8.17
CA SER A 21 25.09 -12.70 -9.40
C SER A 21 24.30 -13.94 -9.81
N ILE A 22 23.12 -14.13 -9.21
CA ILE A 22 22.14 -15.07 -9.74
C ILE A 22 21.26 -14.25 -10.66
N PRO A 23 21.11 -14.58 -11.96
CA PRO A 23 19.92 -14.19 -12.68
C PRO A 23 18.80 -15.00 -12.04
N LEU A 24 18.27 -14.51 -10.91
CA LEU A 24 17.06 -15.08 -10.34
C LEU A 24 15.99 -14.73 -11.36
N LEU A 25 15.72 -15.68 -12.24
CA LEU A 25 14.36 -16.07 -12.62
C LEU A 25 13.54 -16.02 -11.33
N THR A 26 13.12 -14.83 -10.95
CA THR A 26 12.27 -14.63 -9.81
C THR A 26 10.98 -15.28 -10.25
N ALA A 27 10.77 -16.50 -9.79
CA ALA A 27 9.43 -16.93 -9.48
C ALA A 27 8.85 -15.76 -8.67
N TYR A 28 8.09 -14.91 -9.36
CA TYR A 28 7.42 -13.79 -8.73
C TYR A 28 6.33 -14.41 -7.89
N ALA A 29 6.72 -14.96 -6.73
CA ALA A 29 5.80 -15.17 -5.65
C ALA A 29 5.08 -13.84 -5.47
N SER A 30 3.75 -13.87 -5.55
CA SER A 30 2.90 -12.69 -5.40
C SER A 30 3.19 -12.06 -4.03
N VAL A 31 4.11 -11.09 -3.99
CA VAL A 31 4.50 -10.41 -2.75
C VAL A 31 3.27 -9.66 -2.25
N SER A 32 2.78 -10.08 -1.09
CA SER A 32 1.69 -9.40 -0.40
C SER A 32 2.18 -8.04 0.06
N GLN A 33 1.58 -6.97 -0.45
CA GLN A 33 1.96 -5.59 -0.13
C GLN A 33 1.00 -5.00 0.88
N ASN A 34 1.54 -4.38 1.94
CA ASN A 34 0.72 -3.75 2.96
C ASN A 34 -0.01 -2.52 2.40
N VAL A 35 -1.28 -2.39 2.78
CA VAL A 35 -2.13 -1.25 2.50
C VAL A 35 -2.57 -0.67 3.84
N ASN A 36 -2.30 0.62 4.06
CA ASN A 36 -2.76 1.37 5.21
C ASN A 36 -3.34 2.70 4.72
N ILE A 37 -4.62 2.90 4.97
CA ILE A 37 -5.36 4.08 4.56
C ILE A 37 -6.07 4.62 5.81
N LYS A 38 -5.75 5.85 6.20
CA LYS A 38 -6.45 6.56 7.28
C LYS A 38 -6.82 7.95 6.80
N PHE A 39 -8.10 8.30 6.88
CA PHE A 39 -8.59 9.57 6.36
C PHE A 39 -9.89 10.01 7.03
N GLN A 40 -10.06 11.32 7.20
CA GLN A 40 -11.26 11.95 7.80
C GLN A 40 -12.11 12.70 6.76
N HIS A 41 -11.47 13.27 5.74
CA HIS A 41 -12.13 13.98 4.63
C HIS A 41 -12.60 13.01 3.55
N GLU A 42 -13.27 13.48 2.50
CA GLU A 42 -13.94 12.55 1.56
C GLU A 42 -12.98 11.66 0.80
N VAL A 43 -11.76 12.11 0.52
CA VAL A 43 -10.83 11.40 -0.37
C VAL A 43 -9.42 11.36 0.18
N VAL A 44 -8.75 10.23 -0.06
CA VAL A 44 -7.29 10.10 0.03
C VAL A 44 -6.76 9.40 -1.22
N ASN A 45 -5.70 9.96 -1.79
CA ASN A 45 -5.10 9.49 -3.04
C ASN A 45 -3.67 8.99 -2.77
N GLY A 46 -3.42 7.71 -3.03
CA GLY A 46 -2.11 7.09 -2.84
C GLY A 46 -1.00 7.75 -3.66
N ALA A 47 -1.25 8.14 -4.91
CA ALA A 47 -0.25 8.78 -5.77
C ALA A 47 0.24 10.12 -5.19
N LYS A 48 -0.69 10.96 -4.70
CA LYS A 48 -0.36 12.23 -4.03
C LYS A 48 0.50 12.04 -2.77
N ASN A 49 0.45 10.85 -2.18
CA ASN A 49 1.18 10.49 -0.96
C ASN A 49 2.38 9.56 -1.22
N GLY A 50 2.77 9.36 -2.48
CA GLY A 50 3.87 8.45 -2.86
C GLY A 50 3.63 6.97 -2.53
N LYS A 51 2.38 6.56 -2.33
CA LYS A 51 1.97 5.19 -1.99
C LYS A 51 1.61 4.43 -3.25
N TYR A 52 2.59 3.70 -3.78
CA TYR A 52 2.43 2.85 -4.96
C TYR A 52 2.60 1.36 -4.63
N HIS A 53 2.06 0.53 -5.50
CA HIS A 53 2.08 -0.92 -5.44
C HIS A 53 2.61 -1.50 -6.76
N LYS A 54 3.45 -2.53 -6.64
CA LYS A 54 3.94 -3.31 -7.76
C LYS A 54 3.02 -4.47 -8.05
N LEU A 55 2.36 -4.46 -9.21
CA LEU A 55 1.43 -5.51 -9.60
C LEU A 55 1.76 -6.02 -10.99
N LYS A 56 1.40 -7.28 -11.19
CA LYS A 56 1.45 -7.95 -12.48
C LYS A 56 0.10 -7.98 -13.19
N LYS A 57 0.14 -8.21 -14.50
CA LYS A 57 -1.01 -8.59 -15.31
C LYS A 57 -1.73 -9.78 -14.67
N GLY A 58 -3.06 -9.73 -14.69
CA GLY A 58 -3.93 -10.75 -14.10
C GLY A 58 -4.73 -10.21 -12.91
N TYR A 59 -5.21 -11.11 -12.05
CA TYR A 59 -6.03 -10.72 -10.91
C TYR A 59 -5.15 -10.30 -9.72
N ALA A 60 -5.56 -9.24 -9.03
CA ALA A 60 -5.03 -8.85 -7.73
C ALA A 60 -6.17 -8.77 -6.69
N ASN A 61 -5.92 -9.32 -5.52
CA ASN A 61 -6.83 -9.31 -4.39
C ASN A 61 -6.44 -8.19 -3.42
N LEU A 62 -7.39 -7.29 -3.17
CA LEU A 62 -7.33 -6.30 -2.10
C LEU A 62 -8.17 -6.80 -0.94
N GLN A 63 -7.52 -7.21 0.14
CA GLN A 63 -8.15 -7.57 1.40
C GLN A 63 -7.95 -6.44 2.39
N LEU A 64 -9.02 -5.91 2.95
CA LEU A 64 -8.96 -4.82 3.94
C LEU A 64 -9.87 -5.11 5.11
N ILE A 65 -9.37 -4.79 6.30
CA ILE A 65 -10.11 -4.62 7.53
C ILE A 65 -10.45 -3.13 7.62
N VAL A 66 -11.73 -2.79 7.47
CA VAL A 66 -12.18 -1.40 7.46
C VAL A 66 -12.97 -1.10 8.72
N SER A 67 -12.58 -0.06 9.45
CA SER A 67 -13.26 0.45 10.63
C SER A 67 -13.60 1.94 10.48
N ALA A 68 -14.71 2.33 11.08
CA ALA A 68 -15.14 3.71 11.18
C ALA A 68 -15.22 4.15 12.65
N GLU A 69 -14.98 5.43 12.87
CA GLU A 69 -15.21 6.09 14.15
C GLU A 69 -16.71 6.22 14.47
N GLY A 70 -17.06 5.98 15.74
CA GLY A 70 -18.42 6.12 16.24
C GLY A 70 -19.41 5.14 15.57
N LYS A 71 -20.69 5.48 15.56
CA LYS A 71 -21.76 4.61 15.01
C LYS A 71 -21.87 4.66 13.48
N VAL A 72 -20.99 5.39 12.81
CA VAL A 72 -21.04 5.61 11.36
C VAL A 72 -20.66 4.31 10.63
N ALA A 73 -21.47 3.91 9.65
CA ALA A 73 -21.23 2.71 8.84
C ALA A 73 -21.28 3.01 7.34
N THR A 74 -21.09 4.28 6.96
CA THR A 74 -21.18 4.72 5.57
C THR A 74 -20.13 3.98 4.73
N PRO A 75 -20.52 3.41 3.57
CA PRO A 75 -19.60 2.72 2.70
C PRO A 75 -18.41 3.58 2.27
N VAL A 76 -17.28 2.92 2.06
CA VAL A 76 -16.06 3.52 1.51
C VAL A 76 -15.82 2.88 0.16
N THR A 77 -15.58 3.68 -0.86
CA THR A 77 -15.22 3.17 -2.19
C THR A 77 -13.73 3.24 -2.38
N ILE A 78 -13.13 2.18 -2.90
CA ILE A 78 -11.70 2.14 -3.24
C ILE A 78 -11.56 1.86 -4.73
N THR A 79 -10.80 2.71 -5.39
CA THR A 79 -10.50 2.62 -6.82
C THR A 79 -9.02 2.29 -7.00
N LEU A 80 -8.73 1.26 -7.79
CA LEU A 80 -7.36 0.96 -8.22
C LEU A 80 -7.05 1.74 -9.50
N LYS A 81 -5.91 2.44 -9.50
CA LYS A 81 -5.42 3.16 -10.67
C LYS A 81 -3.97 2.80 -10.98
N LYS A 82 -3.55 3.01 -12.22
CA LYS A 82 -2.15 2.95 -12.69
C LYS A 82 -1.75 4.32 -13.19
N GLU A 83 -0.66 4.85 -12.64
CA GLU A 83 -0.02 6.05 -13.15
C GLU A 83 0.45 5.85 -14.58
N ARG A 84 0.12 6.78 -15.46
CA ARG A 84 0.64 6.83 -16.84
C ARG A 84 1.01 8.27 -17.17
N PHE A 85 1.84 8.43 -18.20
CA PHE A 85 2.03 9.75 -18.78
C PHE A 85 0.71 10.20 -19.42
N GLY A 86 0.10 11.26 -18.89
CA GLY A 86 -1.25 11.70 -19.27
C GLY A 86 -2.34 11.19 -18.32
N PHE A 87 -3.36 10.53 -18.86
CA PHE A 87 -4.50 10.05 -18.07
C PHE A 87 -4.24 8.68 -17.44
N ASP A 88 -4.42 8.60 -16.13
CA ASP A 88 -4.29 7.36 -15.38
C ASP A 88 -5.38 6.36 -15.75
N SER A 89 -5.01 5.09 -15.84
CA SER A 89 -5.96 4.01 -16.09
C SER A 89 -6.62 3.57 -14.80
N SER A 90 -7.95 3.45 -14.81
CA SER A 90 -8.72 2.87 -13.72
C SER A 90 -9.00 1.39 -13.96
N TYR A 91 -8.91 0.59 -12.91
CA TYR A 91 -9.19 -0.85 -12.93
C TYR A 91 -10.49 -1.18 -12.18
N GLY A 92 -11.34 -0.16 -11.99
CA GLY A 92 -12.63 -0.25 -11.32
C GLY A 92 -12.61 0.19 -9.86
N THR A 93 -13.82 0.31 -9.32
CA THR A 93 -14.11 0.74 -7.96
C THR A 93 -14.80 -0.40 -7.20
N ARG A 94 -14.49 -0.51 -5.91
CA ARG A 94 -15.02 -1.54 -5.00
C ARG A 94 -15.52 -0.91 -3.72
N THR A 95 -16.66 -1.37 -3.23
CA THR A 95 -17.31 -0.83 -2.05
C THR A 95 -16.98 -1.68 -0.83
N PHE A 96 -16.37 -1.05 0.16
CA PHE A 96 -16.05 -1.64 1.46
C PHE A 96 -16.99 -1.09 2.51
N ILE A 97 -17.63 -1.99 3.27
CA ILE A 97 -18.52 -1.60 4.36
C ILE A 97 -17.70 -1.63 5.66
N PRO A 98 -17.49 -0.48 6.33
CA PRO A 98 -16.76 -0.45 7.59
C PRO A 98 -17.53 -1.15 8.71
N GLY A 99 -16.81 -1.68 9.70
CA GLY A 99 -17.41 -2.00 11.00
C GLY A 99 -17.69 -0.73 11.82
N LYS A 100 -18.56 -0.86 12.84
CA LYS A 100 -19.01 0.26 13.69
C LYS A 100 -18.15 0.39 14.94
N SER A 101 -18.07 1.58 15.53
CA SER A 101 -17.41 1.84 16.82
C SER A 101 -15.99 1.30 16.89
N TYR A 102 -15.18 1.59 15.87
CA TYR A 102 -13.81 1.09 15.69
C TYR A 102 -13.68 -0.43 15.52
N THR A 103 -14.77 -1.19 15.49
CA THR A 103 -14.71 -2.59 15.04
C THR A 103 -14.40 -2.64 13.56
N GLY A 104 -13.49 -3.53 13.16
CA GLY A 104 -13.12 -3.73 11.77
C GLY A 104 -14.01 -4.76 11.10
N LYS A 105 -14.36 -4.54 9.83
CA LYS A 105 -14.95 -5.57 8.96
C LYS A 105 -13.98 -5.93 7.84
N THR A 106 -13.64 -7.21 7.75
CA THR A 106 -12.76 -7.73 6.70
C THR A 106 -13.56 -7.96 5.42
N THR A 107 -13.11 -7.38 4.32
CA THR A 107 -13.67 -7.61 2.98
C THR A 107 -12.53 -7.80 1.98
N THR A 108 -12.73 -8.71 1.03
CA THR A 108 -11.77 -8.97 -0.06
C THR A 108 -12.43 -8.70 -1.40
N HIS A 109 -11.78 -7.91 -2.24
CA HIS A 109 -12.22 -7.65 -3.60
C HIS A 109 -11.10 -7.89 -4.61
N GLN A 110 -11.47 -8.20 -5.85
CA GLN A 110 -10.54 -8.45 -6.93
C GLN A 110 -10.54 -7.31 -7.96
N TYR A 111 -9.36 -7.03 -8.50
CA TYR A 111 -9.13 -6.17 -9.65
C TYR A 111 -8.43 -6.98 -10.74
N TYR A 112 -8.86 -6.80 -11.99
CA TYR A 112 -8.17 -7.37 -13.14
C TYR A 112 -7.23 -6.32 -13.73
N ILE A 113 -5.96 -6.67 -13.87
CA ILE A 113 -4.88 -5.76 -14.26
C ILE A 113 -4.38 -6.14 -15.66
N ASP A 114 -4.17 -5.15 -16.51
CA ASP A 114 -3.84 -5.32 -17.93
C ASP A 114 -2.35 -5.52 -18.22
N GLY A 115 -1.47 -5.13 -17.28
CA GLY A 115 -0.03 -5.19 -17.47
C GLY A 115 0.78 -5.05 -16.19
N ASP A 116 2.08 -5.30 -16.30
CA ASP A 116 3.00 -5.17 -15.17
C ASP A 116 3.35 -3.69 -14.93
N SER A 117 3.44 -3.26 -13.67
CA SER A 117 3.92 -1.93 -13.28
C SER A 117 4.22 -1.84 -11.78
N SER A 118 5.11 -0.93 -11.41
CA SER A 118 5.34 -0.50 -10.01
C SER A 118 4.51 0.72 -9.59
N LYS A 119 3.64 1.20 -10.48
CA LYS A 119 2.96 2.49 -10.34
C LYS A 119 1.44 2.38 -10.18
N TYR A 120 0.99 1.29 -9.56
CA TYR A 120 -0.42 1.18 -9.16
C TYR A 120 -0.65 1.90 -7.85
N TYR A 121 -1.78 2.56 -7.66
CA TYR A 121 -2.13 3.25 -6.42
C TYR A 121 -3.63 3.16 -6.16
N LEU A 122 -4.02 3.37 -4.90
CA LEU A 122 -5.41 3.32 -4.46
C LEU A 122 -5.93 4.74 -4.20
N ILE A 123 -7.18 4.99 -4.59
CA ILE A 123 -7.94 6.16 -4.15
C ILE A 123 -9.11 5.65 -3.30
N ALA A 124 -9.19 6.10 -2.06
CA ALA A 124 -10.34 5.82 -1.19
C ALA A 124 -11.24 7.04 -1.10
N ASN A 125 -12.57 6.86 -1.25
CA ASN A 125 -13.57 7.91 -1.14
C ASN A 125 -14.71 7.53 -0.17
N LYS A 126 -15.36 8.53 0.42
CA LYS A 126 -16.58 8.41 1.25
C LYS A 126 -17.49 9.63 1.11
N ASP A 127 -18.79 9.45 1.33
CA ASP A 127 -19.81 10.45 1.02
C ASP A 127 -20.02 11.53 2.10
N ASN A 128 -19.31 11.51 3.23
CA ASN A 128 -19.44 12.52 4.28
C ASN A 128 -18.09 12.87 4.90
N ARG A 129 -17.91 14.14 5.26
CA ARG A 129 -16.73 14.69 5.94
C ARG A 129 -16.83 14.43 7.46
N TYR A 130 -15.71 14.57 8.19
CA TYR A 130 -15.69 14.66 9.67
C TYR A 130 -15.82 13.37 10.51
N TYR A 131 -15.57 12.19 9.95
CA TYR A 131 -15.35 10.97 10.75
C TYR A 131 -14.17 10.18 10.20
N TRP A 132 -13.39 9.58 11.08
CA TRP A 132 -12.23 8.79 10.68
C TRP A 132 -12.64 7.43 10.11
N ILE A 133 -12.06 7.10 8.96
CA ILE A 133 -11.98 5.74 8.44
C ILE A 133 -10.54 5.26 8.58
N THR A 134 -10.39 4.00 8.99
CA THR A 134 -9.14 3.25 8.91
C THR A 134 -9.37 1.99 8.08
N ALA A 135 -8.56 1.78 7.04
CA ALA A 135 -8.57 0.58 6.21
C ALA A 135 -7.16 0.01 6.13
N ASN A 136 -6.96 -1.16 6.74
CA ASN A 136 -5.67 -1.84 6.80
C ASN A 136 -5.77 -3.23 6.19
N GLY A 137 -4.75 -3.65 5.45
CA GLY A 137 -4.69 -5.00 4.92
C GLY A 137 -3.65 -5.14 3.85
N THR A 138 -3.97 -5.90 2.80
CA THR A 138 -2.99 -6.29 1.79
C THR A 138 -3.54 -6.22 0.38
N LEU A 139 -2.65 -5.90 -0.56
CA LEU A 139 -2.86 -6.02 -1.99
C LEU A 139 -1.84 -7.02 -2.53
N LYS A 140 -2.32 -8.10 -3.14
CA LYS A 140 -1.48 -9.17 -3.69
C LYS A 140 -1.98 -9.62 -5.06
N ASN A 141 -1.07 -9.93 -5.97
CA ASN A 141 -1.42 -10.71 -7.15
C ASN A 141 -1.96 -12.09 -6.72
N LYS A 142 -2.96 -12.62 -7.43
CA LYS A 142 -3.50 -13.96 -7.20
C LYS A 142 -2.53 -15.02 -7.72
#